data_AF-A0A7R9U259-F1
#
_entry.id   AF-A0A7R9U259-F1
#
_cell.length_a   1.000
_cell.length_b   1.000
_cell.length_c   1.000
_cell.angle_alpha   90.00
_cell.angle_beta   90.00
_cell.angle_gamma   90.00
#
_symmetry.space_group_name_H-M   'P 1'
#
loop_
_entity.id
_entity.type
_entity.pdbx_description
1 polymer ?
#
loop_
_entity_poly.entity_id
_entity_poly.type
_entity_poly.pdbx_seq_one_letter_code
_entity_poly.pdbx_strand_id
1 'polypeptide(L)'
;MTTARRVLPLLLLCLLCRRPRGLPPRTALRPGRIELSSWRLGAAASRSSPGGRDDDDDPFLDAKKPESSRKRKDSQRARGKSRGQASKDDTVHDPSDIGVRGQPLQSVHLINAHVEQLLREKTVARLNGKNVADPSALGASQEALWKSLIEDEHMAVTRFHVLVCFGKRLVRDQVTLEYASRIRTMVKYLKRLHNTGHKLPDVICFTGGYMGDSAISSATAGYIFFRQMAEYAGVDITSSQLLLEEESEFSRDAIDLIVPEIAEAAAEGGVLPGETLHYTLISTTHHLRRLAHVHVNSARSSMLKKIEDAGGTYTFLKSSYPYLASPDEGLRFLANIILVVEELVPVLVNLEAATTGSEWFNRDNLRILTEACHSLRELVQSLNDPTKQPHPERFRERSPRNPFYSSAARKKLLSGAYALLLGEELEDAVSSITKVKNLIESAVYGKEYSGMRSDLDTATRLLGQTVAAMRGVLDPDRPLQMNEMVGLLQEQRKSNGS
;
A
#
# COMPACT_ATOMS: atom_id res chain seq x y z
N MET A 1 -48.73 -3.38 6.37
CA MET A 1 -48.67 -3.70 4.93
C MET A 1 -48.26 -2.44 4.18
N THR A 2 -47.41 -2.61 3.16
CA THR A 2 -47.01 -1.67 2.09
C THR A 2 -46.28 -0.36 2.44
N THR A 3 -44.96 -0.44 2.60
CA THR A 3 -43.99 0.56 2.11
C THR A 3 -42.68 -0.14 1.74
N ALA A 4 -42.71 -0.86 0.63
CA ALA A 4 -41.52 -1.39 -0.04
C ALA A 4 -41.60 -0.98 -1.51
N ARG A 5 -40.85 0.05 -1.90
CA ARG A 5 -40.41 0.36 -3.28
C ARG A 5 -39.74 1.72 -3.31
N ARG A 6 -38.42 1.72 -3.46
CA ARG A 6 -37.59 2.64 -4.28
C ARG A 6 -36.12 2.52 -3.85
N VAL A 7 -35.47 1.44 -4.26
CA VAL A 7 -34.01 1.38 -4.42
C VAL A 7 -33.72 0.56 -5.67
N LEU A 8 -33.95 1.19 -6.83
CA LEU A 8 -33.47 0.80 -8.15
C LEU A 8 -33.88 1.98 -9.05
N PRO A 9 -32.95 2.90 -9.41
CA PRO A 9 -31.91 2.58 -10.39
C PRO A 9 -30.58 3.34 -10.16
N LEU A 10 -29.52 2.61 -9.80
CA LEU A 10 -28.12 3.07 -9.95
C LEU A 10 -27.17 1.97 -10.43
N LEU A 11 -27.67 0.74 -10.55
CA LEU A 11 -26.95 -0.43 -11.07
C LEU A 11 -26.75 -0.43 -12.60
N LEU A 12 -27.37 0.51 -13.34
CA LEU A 12 -27.22 0.58 -14.80
C LEU A 12 -26.01 1.41 -15.25
N LEU A 13 -25.38 2.20 -14.37
CA LEU A 13 -24.24 3.05 -14.76
C LEU A 13 -22.92 2.25 -14.89
N CYS A 14 -22.77 1.14 -14.17
CA CYS A 14 -21.57 0.30 -14.27
C CYS A 14 -21.51 -0.58 -15.53
N LEU A 15 -22.60 -0.70 -16.29
CA LEU A 15 -22.65 -1.52 -17.52
C LEU A 15 -22.56 -0.70 -18.82
N LEU A 16 -22.55 0.63 -18.77
CA LEU A 16 -22.56 1.50 -19.96
C LEU A 16 -21.24 2.22 -20.26
N CYS A 17 -20.18 2.01 -19.49
CA CYS A 17 -18.84 2.52 -19.82
C CYS A 17 -18.09 1.60 -20.80
N ARG A 18 -18.66 1.33 -21.99
CA ARG A 18 -17.86 0.92 -23.15
C ARG A 18 -17.63 2.16 -24.01
N ARG A 19 -16.42 2.73 -23.93
CA ARG A 19 -16.00 3.80 -24.85
C ARG A 19 -15.91 3.26 -26.29
N PRO A 20 -16.32 4.02 -27.31
CA PRO A 20 -15.85 3.80 -28.67
C PRO A 20 -14.35 4.10 -28.75
N ARG A 21 -13.58 3.20 -29.38
CA ARG A 21 -12.15 3.39 -29.66
C ARG A 21 -11.99 4.55 -30.65
N GLY A 22 -11.07 5.49 -30.38
CA GLY A 22 -10.61 6.46 -31.40
C GLY A 22 -10.63 7.96 -31.07
N LEU A 23 -10.58 8.40 -29.81
CA LEU A 23 -10.39 9.83 -29.50
C LEU A 23 -8.97 10.11 -28.97
N PRO A 24 -8.29 11.16 -29.46
CA PRO A 24 -6.94 11.52 -29.02
C PRO A 24 -6.94 12.06 -27.57
N PRO A 25 -5.80 11.96 -26.86
CA PRO A 25 -5.69 12.44 -25.48
C PRO A 25 -5.81 13.97 -25.44
N ARG A 26 -6.70 14.47 -24.57
CA ARG A 26 -6.85 15.91 -24.31
C ARG A 26 -5.74 16.37 -23.37
N THR A 27 -5.11 17.49 -23.74
CA THR A 27 -4.24 18.33 -22.92
C THR A 27 -4.92 18.73 -21.60
N ALA A 28 -4.14 18.69 -20.52
CA ALA A 28 -4.53 18.97 -19.15
C ALA A 28 -5.29 20.30 -19.00
N LEU A 29 -6.54 20.20 -18.53
CA LEU A 29 -7.28 21.30 -17.92
C LEU A 29 -7.33 21.01 -16.42
N ARG A 30 -7.05 22.05 -15.61
CA ARG A 30 -7.06 22.03 -14.14
C ARG A 30 -8.34 21.37 -13.58
N PRO A 31 -8.27 20.63 -12.45
CA PRO A 31 -9.45 20.01 -11.86
C PRO A 31 -10.39 21.08 -11.31
N GLY A 32 -11.61 21.11 -11.84
CA GLY A 32 -12.70 21.93 -11.36
C GLY A 32 -13.47 21.22 -10.24
N ARG A 33 -13.66 21.92 -9.14
CA ARG A 33 -14.52 21.61 -7.99
C ARG A 33 -15.90 21.12 -8.45
N ILE A 34 -16.34 19.94 -8.00
CA ILE A 34 -17.70 19.45 -8.23
C ILE A 34 -18.61 20.06 -7.16
N GLU A 35 -19.30 21.15 -7.50
CA GLU A 35 -20.43 21.65 -6.71
C GLU A 35 -21.71 20.91 -7.12
N LEU A 36 -22.31 20.19 -6.17
CA LEU A 36 -23.58 19.49 -6.35
C LEU A 36 -24.75 20.46 -6.25
N SER A 37 -25.15 21.09 -7.37
CA SER A 37 -26.52 21.62 -7.50
C SER A 37 -27.07 21.58 -8.93
N SER A 38 -28.19 20.86 -9.09
CA SER A 38 -29.16 20.89 -10.20
C SER A 38 -28.70 20.45 -11.61
N TRP A 39 -29.08 19.24 -12.02
CA TRP A 39 -29.16 18.85 -13.44
C TRP A 39 -30.64 18.61 -13.81
N ARG A 40 -31.20 19.51 -14.63
CA ARG A 40 -32.47 19.30 -15.36
C ARG A 40 -32.15 18.74 -16.74
N LEU A 41 -32.74 17.59 -17.07
CA LEU A 41 -32.68 16.96 -18.40
C LEU A 41 -33.45 17.79 -19.42
N GLY A 42 -32.73 18.34 -20.42
CA GLY A 42 -33.30 18.84 -21.67
C GLY A 42 -33.02 17.86 -22.80
N ALA A 43 -34.06 17.31 -23.39
CA ALA A 43 -34.00 16.46 -24.57
C ALA A 43 -33.74 17.31 -25.84
N ALA A 44 -32.86 16.86 -26.72
CA ALA A 44 -32.81 17.33 -28.11
C ALA A 44 -32.35 16.22 -29.05
N ALA A 45 -33.06 16.12 -30.17
CA ALA A 45 -33.02 15.07 -31.16
C ALA A 45 -32.05 15.36 -32.32
N SER A 46 -31.57 14.26 -32.91
CA SER A 46 -31.24 14.04 -34.33
C SER A 46 -30.34 15.03 -35.08
N ARG A 47 -29.31 14.48 -35.75
CA ARG A 47 -29.22 14.47 -37.23
C ARG A 47 -28.15 13.50 -37.71
N SER A 48 -28.57 12.65 -38.64
CA SER A 48 -27.78 11.74 -39.47
C SER A 48 -27.11 12.51 -40.61
N SER A 49 -25.93 12.03 -41.05
CA SER A 49 -25.54 11.84 -42.45
C SER A 49 -24.05 11.45 -42.62
N PRO A 50 -23.65 10.88 -43.77
CA PRO A 50 -22.77 9.71 -43.83
C PRO A 50 -21.44 9.89 -44.60
N GLY A 51 -20.57 8.88 -44.54
CA GLY A 51 -19.77 8.45 -45.70
C GLY A 51 -18.24 8.53 -45.59
N GLY A 52 -17.57 7.50 -46.11
CA GLY A 52 -16.14 7.46 -46.49
C GLY A 52 -15.31 6.53 -45.60
N ARG A 53 -15.14 5.26 -45.97
CA ARG A 53 -14.15 4.66 -46.90
C ARG A 53 -12.85 4.23 -46.19
N ASP A 54 -12.59 2.95 -46.40
CA ASP A 54 -11.40 2.11 -46.26
C ASP A 54 -10.06 2.84 -46.46
N ASP A 55 -9.05 2.45 -45.68
CA ASP A 55 -7.74 2.04 -46.18
C ASP A 55 -6.97 1.28 -45.08
N ASP A 56 -6.42 0.15 -45.48
CA ASP A 56 -5.50 -0.73 -44.77
C ASP A 56 -4.15 -0.03 -44.50
N ASP A 57 -3.44 -0.46 -43.45
CA ASP A 57 -1.99 -0.77 -43.44
C ASP A 57 -1.40 -0.72 -42.02
N ASP A 58 -1.19 -1.90 -41.43
CA ASP A 58 -0.05 -2.21 -40.56
C ASP A 58 1.23 -2.10 -41.42
N PRO A 59 2.39 -1.62 -40.90
CA PRO A 59 3.26 -2.59 -40.23
C PRO A 59 4.32 -2.07 -39.22
N PHE A 60 4.72 -3.00 -38.35
CA PHE A 60 6.08 -3.31 -37.85
C PHE A 60 6.89 -2.36 -36.94
N LEU A 61 7.25 -3.00 -35.83
CA LEU A 61 8.43 -2.88 -34.98
C LEU A 61 9.74 -2.58 -35.75
N ASP A 62 10.55 -1.66 -35.22
CA ASP A 62 12.00 -1.82 -35.34
C ASP A 62 12.77 -1.16 -34.18
N ALA A 63 13.50 -1.99 -33.46
CA ALA A 63 14.39 -1.60 -32.36
C ALA A 63 15.77 -1.27 -32.91
N LYS A 64 16.26 -0.04 -32.68
CA LYS A 64 17.64 0.33 -32.99
C LYS A 64 18.48 0.48 -31.71
N LYS A 65 19.47 -0.42 -31.58
CA LYS A 65 20.73 -0.19 -30.85
C LYS A 65 21.44 1.07 -31.38
N PRO A 66 22.26 1.74 -30.56
CA PRO A 66 23.42 2.45 -31.05
C PRO A 66 24.72 1.80 -30.57
N GLU A 67 25.55 1.46 -31.55
CA GLU A 67 26.91 1.00 -31.39
C GLU A 67 27.87 2.20 -31.50
N SER A 68 28.74 2.30 -30.50
CA SER A 68 30.12 2.75 -30.49
C SER A 68 30.62 3.98 -31.30
N SER A 69 31.43 4.75 -30.56
CA SER A 69 32.73 5.31 -30.95
C SER A 69 32.78 6.69 -31.64
N ARG A 70 33.44 7.64 -30.95
CA ARG A 70 34.53 8.42 -31.55
C ARG A 70 35.44 9.07 -30.50
N LYS A 71 36.73 8.77 -30.66
CA LYS A 71 37.92 9.29 -29.96
C LYS A 71 38.16 10.77 -30.27
N ARG A 72 38.67 11.54 -29.29
CA ARG A 72 39.66 12.64 -29.41
C ARG A 72 40.33 12.80 -28.04
N LYS A 73 41.55 12.28 -27.83
CA LYS A 73 42.89 12.88 -28.02
C LYS A 73 43.15 14.19 -27.27
N ASP A 74 44.02 14.03 -26.26
CA ASP A 74 45.22 14.79 -25.91
C ASP A 74 45.13 16.30 -25.65
N SER A 75 45.45 16.68 -24.42
CA SER A 75 46.21 17.90 -24.10
C SER A 75 46.92 17.73 -22.74
N GLN A 76 48.22 17.46 -22.81
CA GLN A 76 49.19 17.61 -21.72
C GLN A 76 49.65 19.08 -21.63
N ARG A 77 49.74 19.62 -20.40
CA ARG A 77 50.70 20.63 -19.89
C ARG A 77 50.16 21.09 -18.51
N ALA A 78 50.92 21.42 -17.49
CA ALA A 78 52.33 21.33 -17.14
C ALA A 78 52.41 21.56 -15.62
N ARG A 79 53.51 21.09 -15.02
CA ARG A 79 53.88 21.25 -13.60
C ARG A 79 54.09 22.71 -13.17
N GLY A 80 53.81 22.99 -11.89
CA GLY A 80 54.40 24.10 -11.11
C GLY A 80 54.03 23.94 -9.63
N LYS A 81 54.86 23.26 -8.83
CA LYS A 81 55.83 23.81 -7.86
C LYS A 81 55.24 24.56 -6.65
N SER A 82 55.49 23.93 -5.51
CA SER A 82 55.41 24.36 -4.12
C SER A 82 56.13 25.67 -3.77
N ARG A 83 55.54 26.46 -2.86
CA ARG A 83 56.19 27.00 -1.65
C ARG A 83 55.14 27.65 -0.75
N GLY A 84 55.25 27.40 0.55
CA GLY A 84 54.30 27.87 1.56
C GLY A 84 54.57 29.27 2.10
N GLN A 85 53.64 29.75 2.91
CA GLN A 85 53.88 30.73 3.97
C GLN A 85 52.71 30.69 4.96
N ALA A 86 53.07 30.82 6.23
CA ALA A 86 52.17 30.86 7.38
C ALA A 86 51.81 32.31 7.74
N SER A 87 50.56 32.55 8.13
CA SER A 87 50.12 33.53 9.13
C SER A 87 48.76 33.04 9.63
N LYS A 88 48.57 32.67 10.91
CA LYS A 88 48.39 33.49 12.12
C LYS A 88 47.28 34.55 12.01
N ASP A 89 46.39 34.47 13.01
CA ASP A 89 45.38 35.43 13.48
C ASP A 89 44.10 35.44 12.60
N ASP A 90 42.86 35.38 13.09
CA ASP A 90 42.32 35.81 14.39
C ASP A 90 40.92 35.20 14.66
N THR A 91 40.55 35.24 15.95
CA THR A 91 39.19 35.33 16.52
C THR A 91 38.22 34.15 16.40
N VAL A 92 38.17 33.40 17.51
CA VAL A 92 37.06 32.58 17.97
C VAL A 92 35.91 33.51 18.40
N HIS A 93 34.78 33.45 17.71
CA HIS A 93 33.49 33.91 18.25
C HIS A 93 32.60 32.70 18.50
N ASP A 94 32.32 32.51 19.78
CA ASP A 94 31.36 31.58 20.36
C ASP A 94 29.93 32.12 20.17
N PRO A 95 28.98 31.32 19.63
CA PRO A 95 27.57 31.59 19.82
C PRO A 95 26.90 30.41 20.54
N SER A 96 27.26 30.16 21.80
CA SER A 96 26.35 29.55 22.77
C SER A 96 25.46 30.64 23.38
N ASP A 97 24.32 30.92 22.76
CA ASP A 97 23.04 31.19 23.45
C ASP A 97 21.99 31.79 22.50
N ILE A 98 20.97 30.99 22.22
CA ILE A 98 19.54 31.27 22.00
C ILE A 98 18.97 29.84 21.86
N GLY A 99 18.36 29.25 22.88
CA GLY A 99 17.11 29.71 23.45
C GLY A 99 15.97 28.88 22.86
N VAL A 100 15.59 27.82 23.58
CA VAL A 100 14.29 27.12 23.52
C VAL A 100 13.91 26.47 22.18
N ARG A 101 14.21 25.18 22.02
CA ARG A 101 13.44 24.28 21.15
C ARG A 101 12.77 23.21 22.00
N GLY A 102 11.45 23.26 22.06
CA GLY A 102 10.63 22.23 22.67
C GLY A 102 10.92 20.87 22.05
N GLN A 103 11.18 19.88 22.89
CA GLN A 103 11.04 18.49 22.51
C GLN A 103 9.57 18.09 22.71
N PRO A 104 8.88 17.69 21.62
CA PRO A 104 7.91 16.61 21.78
C PRO A 104 7.77 15.78 20.49
N LEU A 105 8.73 14.91 20.14
CA LEU A 105 8.53 13.95 19.03
C LEU A 105 9.18 12.57 19.24
N GLN A 106 9.97 12.36 20.31
CA GLN A 106 10.57 11.04 20.58
C GLN A 106 9.56 10.01 21.14
N SER A 107 8.43 10.46 21.69
CA SER A 107 7.46 9.58 22.37
C SER A 107 6.70 8.66 21.43
N VAL A 108 6.35 9.10 20.21
CA VAL A 108 5.53 8.30 19.27
C VAL A 108 6.29 7.09 18.71
N HIS A 109 7.57 7.25 18.41
CA HIS A 109 8.43 6.16 17.93
C HIS A 109 8.69 5.11 19.01
N LEU A 110 8.91 5.56 20.26
CA LEU A 110 9.09 4.68 21.41
C LEU A 110 7.83 3.87 21.70
N ILE A 111 6.63 4.47 21.59
CA ILE A 111 5.36 3.78 21.84
C ILE A 111 5.10 2.71 20.78
N ASN A 112 5.28 3.01 19.49
CA ASN A 112 5.06 2.03 18.42
C ASN A 112 6.07 0.87 18.46
N ALA A 113 7.34 1.17 18.74
CA ALA A 113 8.37 0.15 18.92
C ALA A 113 8.10 -0.72 20.16
N HIS A 114 7.67 -0.11 21.27
CA HIS A 114 7.32 -0.81 22.50
C HIS A 114 6.08 -1.70 22.33
N VAL A 115 5.07 -1.24 21.59
CA VAL A 115 3.87 -2.04 21.26
C VAL A 115 4.22 -3.25 20.39
N GLU A 116 5.05 -3.08 19.35
CA GLU A 116 5.49 -4.22 18.52
C GLU A 116 6.41 -5.18 19.29
N GLN A 117 7.25 -4.67 20.21
CA GLN A 117 8.04 -5.50 21.12
C GLN A 117 7.15 -6.31 22.08
N LEU A 118 6.15 -5.69 22.72
CA LEU A 118 5.19 -6.36 23.59
C LEU A 118 4.35 -7.41 22.83
N LEU A 119 4.00 -7.13 21.57
CA LEU A 119 3.31 -8.09 20.70
C LEU A 119 4.21 -9.29 20.37
N ARG A 120 5.50 -9.07 20.11
CA ARG A 120 6.48 -10.14 19.90
C ARG A 120 6.69 -10.98 21.16
N GLU A 121 6.90 -10.34 22.31
CA GLU A 121 7.10 -11.02 23.60
C GLU A 121 5.89 -11.85 24.01
N LYS A 122 4.66 -11.34 23.85
CA LYS A 122 3.43 -12.11 24.12
C LYS A 122 3.21 -13.25 23.14
N THR A 123 3.61 -13.09 21.88
CA THR A 123 3.52 -14.15 20.86
C THR A 123 4.52 -15.26 21.17
N VAL A 124 5.76 -14.92 21.53
CA VAL A 124 6.81 -15.88 21.92
C VAL A 124 6.44 -16.60 23.23
N ALA A 125 5.93 -15.88 24.24
CA ALA A 125 5.47 -16.48 25.50
C ALA A 125 4.29 -17.47 25.29
N ARG A 126 3.41 -17.21 24.31
CA ARG A 126 2.32 -18.13 23.93
C ARG A 126 2.77 -19.31 23.10
N LEU A 127 3.77 -19.16 22.23
CA LEU A 127 4.33 -20.29 21.47
C LEU A 127 5.09 -21.26 22.38
N ASN A 128 5.65 -20.76 23.49
CA ASN A 128 6.35 -21.57 24.49
C ASN A 128 5.41 -22.19 25.55
N GLY A 129 4.11 -21.88 25.55
CA GLY A 129 3.12 -22.43 26.47
C GLY A 129 2.00 -23.18 25.74
N LYS A 130 1.90 -24.50 25.94
CA LYS A 130 0.86 -25.37 25.36
C LYS A 130 -0.57 -24.85 25.63
N ASN A 131 -1.43 -25.18 24.65
CA ASN A 131 -2.89 -25.00 24.53
C ASN A 131 -3.40 -23.68 23.95
N VAL A 132 -3.80 -23.79 22.68
CA VAL A 132 -4.57 -22.82 21.89
C VAL A 132 -5.92 -22.59 22.56
N ALA A 133 -6.03 -21.53 23.36
CA ALA A 133 -7.29 -21.03 23.87
C ALA A 133 -7.70 -19.78 23.09
N ASP A 134 -8.76 -19.96 22.29
CA ASP A 134 -9.68 -18.99 21.71
C ASP A 134 -9.09 -17.77 20.95
N PRO A 135 -9.12 -17.78 19.60
CA PRO A 135 -8.81 -16.63 18.75
C PRO A 135 -9.62 -15.35 19.08
N SER A 136 -10.80 -15.48 19.69
CA SER A 136 -11.66 -14.34 20.04
C SER A 136 -11.07 -13.45 21.15
N ALA A 137 -10.31 -14.04 22.09
CA ALA A 137 -9.68 -13.33 23.20
C ALA A 137 -8.48 -12.46 22.74
N LEU A 138 -7.82 -12.84 21.64
CA LEU A 138 -6.75 -12.04 21.02
C LEU A 138 -7.32 -10.77 20.39
N GLY A 139 -8.49 -10.88 19.76
CA GLY A 139 -9.22 -9.73 19.20
C GLY A 139 -9.64 -8.74 20.30
N ALA A 140 -10.21 -9.25 21.40
CA ALA A 140 -10.68 -8.42 22.51
C ALA A 140 -9.55 -7.67 23.23
N SER A 141 -8.39 -8.30 23.44
CA SER A 141 -7.23 -7.66 24.10
C SER A 141 -6.51 -6.65 23.21
N GLN A 142 -6.44 -6.89 21.89
CA GLN A 142 -5.95 -5.88 20.95
C GLN A 142 -6.92 -4.70 20.92
N GLU A 143 -8.22 -4.95 20.79
CA GLU A 143 -9.25 -3.91 20.73
C GLU A 143 -9.28 -3.03 21.98
N ALA A 144 -9.08 -3.60 23.18
CA ALA A 144 -8.98 -2.82 24.42
C ALA A 144 -7.72 -1.93 24.49
N LEU A 145 -6.58 -2.41 23.98
CA LEU A 145 -5.33 -1.64 23.95
C LEU A 145 -5.36 -0.56 22.87
N TRP A 146 -6.01 -0.84 21.73
CA TRP A 146 -6.28 0.14 20.67
C TRP A 146 -7.25 1.23 21.11
N LYS A 147 -8.27 0.89 21.91
CA LYS A 147 -9.18 1.85 22.54
C LYS A 147 -8.40 2.87 23.37
N SER A 148 -7.55 2.42 24.30
CA SER A 148 -6.82 3.37 25.17
C SER A 148 -5.76 4.21 24.44
N LEU A 149 -5.19 3.71 23.32
CA LEU A 149 -4.15 4.42 22.57
C LEU A 149 -4.68 5.43 21.54
N ILE A 150 -5.89 5.22 21.01
CA ILE A 150 -6.51 6.12 20.02
C ILE A 150 -7.39 7.17 20.71
N GLU A 151 -8.00 6.86 21.86
CA GLU A 151 -9.15 7.64 22.33
C GLU A 151 -8.80 8.88 23.17
N ASP A 152 -7.71 8.96 23.95
CA ASP A 152 -7.63 10.01 24.99
C ASP A 152 -6.57 11.13 24.85
N GLU A 153 -5.36 10.90 24.32
CA GLU A 153 -4.33 11.96 24.39
C GLU A 153 -4.07 12.75 23.10
N HIS A 154 -4.20 12.13 21.91
CA HIS A 154 -3.78 12.77 20.66
C HIS A 154 -4.94 13.47 19.93
N MET A 155 -6.15 12.90 19.97
CA MET A 155 -7.36 13.50 19.37
C MET A 155 -7.82 14.76 20.13
N ALA A 156 -7.53 14.87 21.43
CA ALA A 156 -7.90 16.01 22.25
C ALA A 156 -7.08 17.28 21.92
N VAL A 157 -5.90 17.14 21.31
CA VAL A 157 -4.98 18.25 21.04
C VAL A 157 -5.10 18.76 19.60
N THR A 158 -5.51 17.92 18.64
CA THR A 158 -5.51 18.26 17.22
C THR A 158 -6.86 18.79 16.77
N ARG A 159 -6.91 20.03 16.25
CA ARG A 159 -8.14 20.66 15.76
C ARG A 159 -8.66 20.09 14.44
N PHE A 160 -7.78 19.48 13.65
CA PHE A 160 -8.06 19.04 12.29
C PHE A 160 -7.63 17.58 12.07
N HIS A 161 -8.62 16.74 11.78
CA HIS A 161 -8.44 15.30 11.62
C HIS A 161 -8.64 14.86 10.17
N VAL A 162 -7.65 14.15 9.66
CA VAL A 162 -7.59 13.66 8.28
C VAL A 162 -7.61 12.15 8.30
N LEU A 163 -8.50 11.54 7.53
CA LEU A 163 -8.57 10.11 7.32
C LEU A 163 -8.09 9.76 5.91
N VAL A 164 -6.98 9.05 5.78
CA VAL A 164 -6.40 8.68 4.48
C VAL A 164 -6.57 7.19 4.23
N CYS A 165 -7.31 6.82 3.19
CA CYS A 165 -7.44 5.44 2.73
C CYS A 165 -6.47 5.18 1.57
N PHE A 166 -5.45 4.37 1.82
CA PHE A 166 -4.50 3.99 0.78
C PHE A 166 -5.16 3.11 -0.29
N GLY A 167 -5.06 3.55 -1.54
CA GLY A 167 -5.50 2.78 -2.70
C GLY A 167 -4.83 1.42 -2.85
N LYS A 168 -5.49 0.54 -3.58
CA LYS A 168 -4.93 -0.71 -4.11
C LYS A 168 -5.27 -0.79 -5.59
N ARG A 169 -4.35 -1.37 -6.36
CA ARG A 169 -4.50 -1.55 -7.80
C ARG A 169 -5.82 -2.27 -8.09
N LEU A 170 -6.63 -1.68 -8.98
CA LEU A 170 -7.86 -2.30 -9.45
C LEU A 170 -7.54 -3.52 -10.33
N VAL A 171 -8.42 -4.51 -10.29
CA VAL A 171 -8.35 -5.64 -11.20
C VAL A 171 -9.58 -5.59 -12.09
N ARG A 172 -9.38 -5.34 -13.40
CA ARG A 172 -10.47 -5.16 -14.38
C ARG A 172 -11.43 -4.04 -13.97
N ASP A 173 -10.87 -2.88 -13.62
CA ASP A 173 -11.60 -1.68 -13.15
C ASP A 173 -12.51 -1.90 -11.94
N GLN A 174 -12.23 -2.94 -11.14
CA GLN A 174 -13.03 -3.28 -9.97
C GLN A 174 -12.20 -3.22 -8.69
N VAL A 175 -12.87 -2.78 -7.61
CA VAL A 175 -12.37 -2.84 -6.24
C VAL A 175 -12.05 -4.29 -5.90
N THR A 176 -10.84 -4.53 -5.38
CA THR A 176 -10.40 -5.86 -5.01
C THR A 176 -10.87 -6.23 -3.60
N LEU A 177 -10.77 -7.50 -3.22
CA LEU A 177 -11.15 -7.94 -1.88
C LEU A 177 -10.25 -7.30 -0.82
N GLU A 178 -8.95 -7.13 -1.08
CA GLU A 178 -8.06 -6.42 -0.18
C GLU A 178 -8.49 -4.94 -0.02
N TYR A 179 -8.78 -4.25 -1.12
CA TYR A 179 -9.19 -2.84 -1.05
C TYR A 179 -10.52 -2.67 -0.31
N ALA A 180 -11.49 -3.55 -0.60
CA ALA A 180 -12.76 -3.59 0.10
C ALA A 180 -12.60 -3.81 1.62
N SER A 181 -11.63 -4.63 2.04
CA SER A 181 -11.29 -4.82 3.47
C SER A 181 -10.86 -3.50 4.13
N ARG A 182 -10.01 -2.71 3.47
CA ARG A 182 -9.55 -1.39 3.96
C ARG A 182 -10.74 -0.43 4.13
N ILE A 183 -11.58 -0.33 3.10
CA ILE A 183 -12.76 0.55 3.10
C ILE A 183 -13.78 0.09 4.15
N ARG A 184 -13.95 -1.22 4.34
CA ARG A 184 -14.81 -1.77 5.38
C ARG A 184 -14.33 -1.37 6.79
N THR A 185 -13.02 -1.47 7.04
CA THR A 185 -12.42 -1.03 8.32
C THR A 185 -12.65 0.46 8.54
N MET A 186 -12.52 1.28 7.49
CA MET A 186 -12.82 2.71 7.53
C MET A 186 -14.25 3.00 7.95
N VAL A 187 -15.23 2.37 7.32
CA VAL A 187 -16.66 2.57 7.65
C VAL A 187 -16.97 2.15 9.08
N LYS A 188 -16.38 1.04 9.56
CA LYS A 188 -16.53 0.62 10.97
C LYS A 188 -15.94 1.64 11.94
N TYR A 189 -14.83 2.27 11.58
CA TYR A 189 -14.22 3.33 12.39
C TYR A 189 -15.11 4.58 12.45
N LEU A 190 -15.56 5.09 11.30
CA LEU A 190 -16.45 6.26 11.24
C LEU A 190 -17.77 6.02 11.97
N LYS A 191 -18.36 4.83 11.82
CA LYS A 191 -19.57 4.44 12.54
C LYS A 191 -19.35 4.46 14.06
N ARG A 192 -18.19 4.00 14.54
CA ARG A 192 -17.86 4.06 15.97
C ARG A 192 -17.80 5.50 16.44
N LEU A 193 -17.06 6.38 15.74
CA LEU A 193 -16.99 7.80 16.08
C LEU A 193 -18.38 8.45 16.14
N HIS A 194 -19.22 8.20 15.14
CA HIS A 194 -20.61 8.68 15.10
C HIS A 194 -21.41 8.21 16.32
N ASN A 195 -21.35 6.91 16.64
CA ASN A 195 -22.12 6.32 17.73
C ASN A 195 -21.66 6.80 19.12
N THR A 196 -20.40 7.14 19.28
CA THR A 196 -19.84 7.67 20.54
C THR A 196 -19.92 9.19 20.64
N GLY A 197 -20.49 9.87 19.64
CA GLY A 197 -20.58 11.33 19.60
C GLY A 197 -19.23 12.03 19.39
N HIS A 198 -18.20 11.32 18.96
CA HIS A 198 -16.93 11.94 18.57
C HIS A 198 -17.08 12.66 17.22
N LYS A 199 -16.32 13.74 17.06
CA LYS A 199 -16.22 14.46 15.78
C LYS A 199 -15.73 13.49 14.69
N LEU A 200 -16.41 13.52 13.53
CA LEU A 200 -15.92 12.84 12.34
C LEU A 200 -14.68 13.54 11.79
N PRO A 201 -13.85 12.86 10.97
CA PRO A 201 -12.71 13.51 10.32
C PRO A 201 -13.16 14.72 9.51
N ASP A 202 -12.37 15.78 9.54
CA ASP A 202 -12.56 16.98 8.72
C ASP A 202 -12.35 16.67 7.24
N VAL A 203 -11.38 15.82 6.92
CA VAL A 203 -11.08 15.37 5.55
C VAL A 203 -11.05 13.86 5.48
N ILE A 204 -11.73 13.28 4.47
CA ILE A 204 -11.61 11.88 4.10
C ILE A 204 -10.98 11.82 2.70
N CYS A 205 -9.79 11.26 2.63
CA CYS A 205 -8.96 11.17 1.45
C CYS A 205 -8.88 9.74 0.92
N PHE A 206 -9.10 9.55 -0.38
CA PHE A 206 -8.79 8.33 -1.11
C PHE A 206 -7.62 8.59 -2.04
N THR A 207 -6.65 7.68 -2.06
CA THR A 207 -5.44 7.80 -2.90
C THR A 207 -5.38 6.71 -3.94
N GLY A 208 -4.66 6.98 -5.03
CA GLY A 208 -4.37 6.03 -6.09
C GLY A 208 -4.98 6.43 -7.42
N GLY A 209 -4.11 6.73 -8.37
CA GLY A 209 -4.46 7.18 -9.70
C GLY A 209 -4.83 6.09 -10.70
N TYR A 210 -4.67 6.44 -11.97
CA TYR A 210 -4.94 5.57 -13.11
C TYR A 210 -3.77 4.61 -13.32
N MET A 211 -4.06 3.30 -13.40
CA MET A 211 -3.04 2.27 -13.59
C MET A 211 -3.18 1.61 -14.96
N GLY A 212 -2.24 1.87 -15.86
CA GLY A 212 -2.27 1.34 -17.24
C GLY A 212 -3.54 1.74 -17.98
N ASP A 213 -4.25 0.76 -18.55
CA ASP A 213 -5.47 1.00 -19.33
C ASP A 213 -6.75 1.11 -18.49
N SER A 214 -6.64 1.35 -17.18
CA SER A 214 -7.80 1.40 -16.29
C SER A 214 -8.72 2.57 -16.67
N ALA A 215 -10.01 2.33 -16.74
CA ALA A 215 -11.00 3.35 -17.10
C ALA A 215 -11.31 4.32 -15.94
N ILE A 216 -10.92 3.94 -14.72
CA ILE A 216 -11.20 4.66 -13.48
C ILE A 216 -9.97 4.57 -12.57
N SER A 217 -9.71 5.64 -11.81
CA SER A 217 -8.67 5.64 -10.79
C SER A 217 -9.04 4.73 -9.61
N SER A 218 -8.03 4.24 -8.89
CA SER A 218 -8.25 3.50 -7.64
C SER A 218 -8.99 4.36 -6.61
N ALA A 219 -8.65 5.65 -6.48
CA ALA A 219 -9.28 6.57 -5.53
C ALA A 219 -10.78 6.72 -5.78
N THR A 220 -11.17 6.94 -7.04
CA THR A 220 -12.59 7.10 -7.40
C THR A 220 -13.37 5.79 -7.23
N ALA A 221 -12.82 4.66 -7.64
CA ALA A 221 -13.45 3.36 -7.42
C ALA A 221 -13.64 3.06 -5.93
N GLY A 222 -12.63 3.36 -5.11
CA GLY A 222 -12.68 3.22 -3.66
C GLY A 222 -13.73 4.12 -3.02
N TYR A 223 -13.82 5.38 -3.44
CA TYR A 223 -14.83 6.32 -2.97
C TYR A 223 -16.26 5.87 -3.29
N ILE A 224 -16.52 5.41 -4.52
CA ILE A 224 -17.84 4.91 -4.93
C ILE A 224 -18.27 3.74 -4.03
N PHE A 225 -17.36 2.79 -3.80
CA PHE A 225 -17.61 1.66 -2.93
C PHE A 225 -17.82 2.09 -1.47
N PHE A 226 -17.01 3.02 -0.98
CA PHE A 226 -17.14 3.61 0.35
C PHE A 226 -18.50 4.28 0.57
N ARG A 227 -18.97 5.10 -0.37
CA ARG A 227 -20.26 5.80 -0.27
C ARG A 227 -21.40 4.83 -0.06
N GLN A 228 -21.43 3.74 -0.84
CA GLN A 228 -22.44 2.69 -0.68
C GLN A 228 -22.35 2.01 0.69
N MET A 229 -21.14 1.69 1.15
CA MET A 229 -20.92 1.05 2.44
C MET A 229 -21.28 1.98 3.62
N ALA A 230 -20.95 3.27 3.53
CA ALA A 230 -21.26 4.27 4.55
C ALA A 230 -22.77 4.52 4.66
N GLU A 231 -23.46 4.70 3.52
CA GLU A 231 -24.92 4.83 3.47
C GLU A 231 -25.60 3.60 4.09
N TYR A 232 -25.15 2.40 3.71
CA TYR A 232 -25.70 1.17 4.24
C TYR A 232 -25.43 0.98 5.74
N ALA A 233 -24.32 1.50 6.23
CA ALA A 233 -23.97 1.51 7.65
C ALA A 233 -24.70 2.62 8.44
N GLY A 234 -25.37 3.57 7.78
CA GLY A 234 -26.01 4.71 8.41
C GLY A 234 -25.02 5.78 8.90
N VAL A 235 -23.82 5.85 8.30
CA VAL A 235 -22.81 6.85 8.63
C VAL A 235 -23.05 8.09 7.78
N ASP A 236 -23.47 9.19 8.41
CA ASP A 236 -23.51 10.50 7.78
C ASP A 236 -22.08 11.05 7.66
N ILE A 237 -21.66 11.37 6.43
CA ILE A 237 -20.33 11.92 6.13
C ILE A 237 -20.42 13.33 5.54
N THR A 238 -21.59 13.98 5.63
CA THR A 238 -21.82 15.32 5.06
C THR A 238 -20.98 16.41 5.71
N SER A 239 -20.52 16.20 6.95
CA SER A 239 -19.63 17.12 7.66
C SER A 239 -18.16 17.02 7.24
N SER A 240 -17.78 15.98 6.48
CA SER A 240 -16.40 15.74 6.07
C SER A 240 -16.17 16.21 4.64
N GLN A 241 -15.08 16.94 4.41
CA GLN A 241 -14.59 17.20 3.06
C GLN A 241 -14.05 15.91 2.44
N LEU A 242 -14.33 15.71 1.15
CA LEU A 242 -13.87 14.55 0.40
C LEU A 242 -12.75 14.95 -0.55
N LEU A 243 -11.62 14.24 -0.46
CA LEU A 243 -10.46 14.42 -1.32
C LEU A 243 -10.18 13.14 -2.10
N LEU A 244 -10.10 13.24 -3.42
CA LEU A 244 -9.75 12.12 -4.30
C LEU A 244 -8.43 12.45 -4.99
N GLU A 245 -7.37 11.77 -4.59
CA GLU A 245 -6.05 11.90 -5.21
C GLU A 245 -5.93 10.84 -6.31
N GLU A 246 -5.95 11.28 -7.57
CA GLU A 246 -6.05 10.43 -8.76
C GLU A 246 -4.78 10.44 -9.64
N GLU A 247 -3.69 11.04 -9.17
CA GLU A 247 -2.46 11.23 -9.96
C GLU A 247 -1.37 10.19 -9.60
N SER A 248 -1.41 9.62 -8.40
CA SER A 248 -0.36 8.72 -7.91
C SER A 248 -0.42 7.35 -8.58
N GLU A 249 0.63 6.97 -9.29
CA GLU A 249 0.78 5.60 -9.81
C GLU A 249 1.14 4.62 -8.69
N PHE A 250 1.87 5.10 -7.68
CA PHE A 250 2.34 4.30 -6.57
C PHE A 250 1.95 4.94 -5.24
N SER A 251 1.68 4.12 -4.23
CA SER A 251 1.37 4.63 -2.89
C SER A 251 2.43 5.58 -2.34
N ARG A 252 3.70 5.41 -2.76
CA ARG A 252 4.84 6.24 -2.33
C ARG A 252 4.67 7.73 -2.67
N ASP A 253 4.01 8.02 -3.79
CA ASP A 253 3.86 9.37 -4.32
C ASP A 253 2.59 10.04 -3.78
N ALA A 254 1.62 9.23 -3.31
CA ALA A 254 0.33 9.73 -2.84
C ALA A 254 0.44 10.72 -1.68
N ILE A 255 1.30 10.44 -0.69
CA ILE A 255 1.46 11.35 0.46
C ILE A 255 2.05 12.71 0.05
N ASP A 256 2.97 12.72 -0.91
CA ASP A 256 3.56 13.95 -1.43
C ASP A 256 2.53 14.84 -2.12
N LEU A 257 1.52 14.24 -2.73
CA LEU A 257 0.44 14.97 -3.42
C LEU A 257 -0.64 15.45 -2.45
N ILE A 258 -1.05 14.64 -1.48
CA ILE A 258 -2.16 15.01 -0.60
C ILE A 258 -1.77 15.97 0.52
N VAL A 259 -0.52 15.97 1.00
CA VAL A 259 -0.13 16.81 2.14
C VAL A 259 -0.32 18.31 1.84
N PRO A 260 0.10 18.85 0.68
CA PRO A 260 -0.21 20.23 0.30
C PRO A 260 -1.71 20.52 0.19
N GLU A 261 -2.47 19.64 -0.45
CA GLU A 261 -3.92 19.81 -0.64
C GLU A 261 -4.68 19.80 0.70
N ILE A 262 -4.26 18.94 1.63
CA ILE A 262 -4.81 18.87 2.98
C ILE A 262 -4.46 20.11 3.79
N ALA A 263 -3.25 20.65 3.63
CA ALA A 263 -2.87 21.90 4.30
C ALA A 263 -3.73 23.09 3.81
N GLU A 264 -4.04 23.13 2.51
CA GLU A 264 -4.97 24.12 1.94
C GLU A 264 -6.39 23.94 2.49
N ALA A 265 -6.91 22.71 2.48
CA ALA A 265 -8.22 22.38 3.07
C ALA A 265 -8.30 22.74 4.57
N ALA A 266 -7.22 22.52 5.31
CA ALA A 266 -7.11 22.89 6.72
C ALA A 266 -7.17 24.42 6.90
N ALA A 267 -6.45 25.18 6.07
CA ALA A 267 -6.49 26.64 6.11
C ALA A 267 -7.89 27.19 5.78
N GLU A 268 -8.60 26.61 4.80
CA GLU A 268 -10.00 26.92 4.51
C GLU A 268 -10.93 26.61 5.70
N GLY A 269 -10.63 25.52 6.43
CA GLY A 269 -11.29 25.13 7.67
C GLY A 269 -10.94 26.01 8.89
N GLY A 270 -10.12 27.05 8.72
CA GLY A 270 -9.73 27.98 9.77
C GLY A 270 -8.58 27.49 10.66
N VAL A 271 -7.86 26.44 10.25
CA VAL A 271 -6.67 25.95 10.94
C VAL A 271 -5.54 26.96 10.74
N LEU A 272 -4.94 27.42 11.83
CA LEU A 272 -3.87 28.41 11.77
C LEU A 272 -2.54 27.77 11.34
N PRO A 273 -1.66 28.51 10.66
CA PRO A 273 -0.31 28.03 10.37
C PRO A 273 0.41 27.60 11.65
N GLY A 274 0.94 26.37 11.65
CA GLY A 274 1.65 25.78 12.80
C GLY A 274 0.76 24.95 13.74
N GLU A 275 -0.56 24.92 13.55
CA GLU A 275 -1.40 23.93 14.23
C GLU A 275 -1.14 22.53 13.67
N THR A 276 -1.06 21.54 14.56
CA THR A 276 -0.78 20.14 14.21
C THR A 276 -2.00 19.49 13.55
N LEU A 277 -1.82 18.98 12.33
CA LEU A 277 -2.78 18.13 11.64
C LEU A 277 -2.59 16.68 12.06
N HIS A 278 -3.69 15.95 12.30
CA HIS A 278 -3.63 14.51 12.61
C HIS A 278 -4.08 13.65 11.43
N TYR A 279 -3.26 12.68 11.03
CA TYR A 279 -3.54 11.77 9.93
C TYR A 279 -3.79 10.35 10.44
N THR A 280 -5.01 9.84 10.30
CA THR A 280 -5.28 8.42 10.46
C THR A 280 -5.13 7.71 9.12
N LEU A 281 -4.09 6.89 9.02
CA LEU A 281 -3.71 6.18 7.80
C LEU A 281 -4.30 4.77 7.79
N ILE A 282 -5.12 4.46 6.79
CA ILE A 282 -5.82 3.19 6.65
C ILE A 282 -5.23 2.38 5.53
N SER A 283 -4.78 1.16 5.85
CA SER A 283 -4.43 0.14 4.88
C SER A 283 -4.43 -1.26 5.53
N THR A 284 -4.05 -2.28 4.78
CA THR A 284 -3.73 -3.60 5.32
C THR A 284 -2.54 -3.56 6.28
N THR A 285 -2.56 -4.45 7.28
CA THR A 285 -1.50 -4.54 8.30
C THR A 285 -0.10 -4.66 7.71
N HIS A 286 0.09 -5.48 6.67
CA HIS A 286 1.40 -5.66 6.04
C HIS A 286 1.86 -4.37 5.35
N HIS A 287 0.96 -3.64 4.68
CA HIS A 287 1.29 -2.35 4.06
C HIS A 287 1.70 -1.33 5.12
N LEU A 288 0.93 -1.17 6.21
CA LEU A 288 1.26 -0.20 7.26
C LEU A 288 2.55 -0.56 8.00
N ARG A 289 2.82 -1.86 8.24
CA ARG A 289 4.10 -2.32 8.79
C ARG A 289 5.27 -1.97 7.87
N ARG A 290 5.11 -2.15 6.56
CA ARG A 290 6.10 -1.74 5.58
C ARG A 290 6.38 -0.24 5.67
N LEU A 291 5.36 0.61 5.79
CA LEU A 291 5.56 2.06 5.97
C LEU A 291 6.36 2.39 7.23
N ALA A 292 5.99 1.77 8.35
CA ALA A 292 6.71 1.94 9.61
C ALA A 292 8.16 1.45 9.51
N HIS A 293 8.41 0.30 8.90
CA HIS A 293 9.76 -0.24 8.71
C HIS A 293 10.62 0.65 7.81
N VAL A 294 10.07 1.13 6.68
CA VAL A 294 10.77 2.10 5.82
C VAL A 294 11.09 3.36 6.61
N HIS A 295 10.16 3.86 7.43
CA HIS A 295 10.41 5.05 8.23
C HIS A 295 11.54 4.88 9.25
N VAL A 296 11.62 3.72 9.91
CA VAL A 296 12.70 3.42 10.87
C VAL A 296 14.04 3.21 10.18
N ASN A 297 14.06 2.48 9.06
CA ASN A 297 15.31 2.06 8.42
C ASN A 297 15.80 3.00 7.31
N SER A 298 14.91 3.81 6.76
CA SER A 298 15.09 4.70 5.62
C SER A 298 14.24 5.96 5.74
N ALA A 299 14.46 6.72 6.81
CA ALA A 299 13.63 7.87 7.16
C ALA A 299 13.54 8.93 6.06
N ARG A 300 14.60 9.15 5.25
CA ARG A 300 14.56 10.17 4.17
C ARG A 300 13.74 9.71 2.97
N SER A 301 13.66 8.40 2.77
CA SER A 301 12.86 7.76 1.71
C SER A 301 11.44 7.41 2.18
N SER A 302 11.08 7.77 3.42
CA SER A 302 9.79 7.45 4.02
C SER A 302 8.73 8.48 3.67
N MET A 303 7.56 8.01 3.24
CA MET A 303 6.38 8.85 3.10
C MET A 303 5.94 9.51 4.40
N LEU A 304 6.13 8.83 5.54
CA LEU A 304 5.68 9.36 6.83
C LEU A 304 6.50 10.60 7.23
N LYS A 305 7.73 10.70 6.73
CA LYS A 305 8.58 11.88 6.94
C LYS A 305 7.94 13.14 6.36
N LYS A 306 7.15 13.02 5.30
CA LYS A 306 6.46 14.15 4.65
C LYS A 306 5.34 14.71 5.52
N ILE A 307 4.62 13.83 6.21
CA ILE A 307 3.63 14.24 7.21
C ILE A 307 4.32 14.96 8.37
N GLU A 308 5.44 14.43 8.86
CA GLU A 308 6.21 15.03 9.96
C GLU A 308 6.86 16.37 9.56
N ASP A 309 7.40 16.47 8.35
CA ASP A 309 8.01 17.69 7.81
C ASP A 309 6.97 18.81 7.66
N ALA A 310 5.71 18.45 7.40
CA ALA A 310 4.57 19.37 7.42
C ALA A 310 4.04 19.67 8.83
N GLY A 311 4.70 19.19 9.89
CA GLY A 311 4.26 19.38 11.29
C GLY A 311 3.06 18.53 11.69
N GLY A 312 2.70 17.53 10.89
CA GLY A 312 1.60 16.60 11.16
C GLY A 312 2.01 15.44 12.06
N THR A 313 1.00 14.80 12.66
CA THR A 313 1.13 13.52 13.38
C THR A 313 0.31 12.45 12.68
N TYR A 314 0.60 11.18 12.93
CA TYR A 314 -0.17 10.10 12.30
C TYR A 314 -0.43 8.90 13.21
N THR A 315 -1.52 8.20 12.92
CA THR A 315 -1.88 6.91 13.52
C THR A 315 -2.21 5.89 12.43
N PHE A 316 -2.10 4.61 12.76
CA PHE A 316 -2.42 3.52 11.84
C PHE A 316 -3.74 2.87 12.19
N LEU A 317 -4.67 2.85 11.22
CA LEU A 317 -5.88 2.05 11.29
C LEU A 317 -5.72 0.81 10.42
N LYS A 318 -5.31 -0.29 11.06
CA LYS A 318 -4.96 -1.56 10.42
C LYS A 318 -6.22 -2.33 9.97
N SER A 319 -6.26 -2.75 8.71
CA SER A 319 -7.23 -3.71 8.18
C SER A 319 -6.61 -5.09 8.03
N SER A 320 -7.42 -6.13 8.21
CA SER A 320 -6.98 -7.51 8.02
C SER A 320 -6.72 -7.81 6.55
N TYR A 321 -5.68 -8.58 6.28
CA TYR A 321 -5.44 -9.14 4.95
C TYR A 321 -6.39 -10.33 4.74
N PRO A 322 -7.39 -10.22 3.85
CA PRO A 322 -8.54 -11.14 3.85
C PRO A 322 -8.17 -12.59 3.51
N TYR A 323 -7.06 -12.79 2.78
CA TYR A 323 -6.64 -14.11 2.32
C TYR A 323 -6.03 -15.00 3.41
N LEU A 324 -5.51 -14.42 4.50
CA LEU A 324 -4.98 -15.20 5.63
C LEU A 324 -6.08 -15.95 6.39
N ALA A 325 -7.28 -15.38 6.42
CA ALA A 325 -8.45 -16.00 7.04
C ALA A 325 -9.24 -16.86 6.05
N SER A 326 -8.71 -17.08 4.83
CA SER A 326 -9.42 -17.84 3.80
C SER A 326 -9.57 -19.31 4.23
N PRO A 327 -10.79 -19.89 4.08
CA PRO A 327 -10.98 -21.33 4.24
C PRO A 327 -10.27 -22.13 3.13
N ASP A 328 -9.89 -21.47 2.03
CA ASP A 328 -9.09 -22.08 0.99
C ASP A 328 -7.60 -22.06 1.37
N GLU A 329 -7.04 -23.25 1.59
CA GLU A 329 -5.64 -23.46 1.94
C GLU A 329 -4.69 -22.94 0.85
N GLY A 330 -5.06 -23.07 -0.43
CA GLY A 330 -4.22 -22.56 -1.53
C GLY A 330 -4.12 -21.04 -1.53
N LEU A 331 -5.24 -20.34 -1.30
CA LEU A 331 -5.22 -18.87 -1.16
C LEU A 331 -4.45 -18.43 0.08
N ARG A 332 -4.56 -19.16 1.18
CA ARG A 332 -3.81 -18.88 2.40
C ARG A 332 -2.30 -19.09 2.20
N PHE A 333 -1.93 -20.12 1.45
CA PHE A 333 -0.55 -20.37 1.07
C PHE A 333 0.03 -19.23 0.22
N LEU A 334 -0.67 -18.81 -0.83
CA LEU A 334 -0.29 -17.64 -1.64
C LEU A 334 -0.23 -16.36 -0.79
N ALA A 335 -1.17 -16.18 0.13
CA ALA A 335 -1.17 -15.05 1.05
C ALA A 335 0.10 -15.01 1.92
N ASN A 336 0.54 -16.16 2.44
CA ASN A 336 1.77 -16.25 3.23
C ASN A 336 3.00 -15.91 2.38
N ILE A 337 3.07 -16.37 1.13
CA ILE A 337 4.15 -15.99 0.22
C ILE A 337 4.18 -14.46 0.06
N ILE A 338 3.04 -13.85 -0.28
CA ILE A 338 2.96 -12.40 -0.47
C ILE A 338 3.37 -11.63 0.77
N LEU A 339 3.03 -12.09 1.98
CA LEU A 339 3.51 -11.45 3.20
C LEU A 339 5.05 -11.43 3.28
N VAL A 340 5.71 -12.55 2.94
CA VAL A 340 7.18 -12.63 2.90
C VAL A 340 7.74 -11.68 1.82
N VAL A 341 7.09 -11.61 0.66
CA VAL A 341 7.48 -10.65 -0.40
C VAL A 341 7.36 -9.20 0.06
N GLU A 342 6.28 -8.87 0.79
CA GLU A 342 6.07 -7.52 1.32
C GLU A 342 7.11 -7.12 2.37
N GLU A 343 7.70 -8.09 3.10
CA GLU A 343 8.81 -7.86 4.03
C GLU A 343 10.13 -7.50 3.32
N LEU A 344 10.28 -7.83 2.03
CA LEU A 344 11.45 -7.47 1.23
C LEU A 344 11.41 -6.03 0.72
N VAL A 345 10.24 -5.39 0.71
CA VAL A 345 10.09 -4.05 0.12
C VAL A 345 10.86 -2.97 0.90
N PRO A 346 10.88 -2.94 2.25
CA PRO A 346 11.74 -2.02 2.97
C PRO A 346 13.23 -2.18 2.65
N VAL A 347 13.68 -3.43 2.40
CA VAL A 347 15.06 -3.72 1.99
C VAL A 347 15.34 -3.12 0.62
N LEU A 348 14.40 -3.28 -0.32
CA LEU A 348 14.50 -2.70 -1.66
C LEU A 348 14.58 -1.16 -1.59
N VAL A 349 13.73 -0.51 -0.81
CA VAL A 349 13.75 0.96 -0.64
C VAL A 349 15.09 1.44 -0.10
N ASN A 350 15.64 0.78 0.93
CA ASN A 350 16.95 1.17 1.46
C ASN A 350 18.10 0.86 0.48
N LEU A 351 18.00 -0.21 -0.32
CA LEU A 351 18.98 -0.50 -1.38
C LEU A 351 18.96 0.58 -2.48
N GLU A 352 17.79 1.04 -2.91
CA GLU A 352 17.64 2.15 -3.86
C GLU A 352 18.25 3.44 -3.29
N ALA A 353 17.97 3.74 -2.02
CA ALA A 353 18.53 4.89 -1.32
C ALA A 353 20.06 4.81 -1.18
N ALA A 354 20.60 3.63 -0.87
CA ALA A 354 22.04 3.41 -0.79
C ALA A 354 22.73 3.51 -2.15
N THR A 355 22.11 3.00 -3.21
CA THR A 355 22.65 3.03 -4.58
C THR A 355 22.71 4.47 -5.15
N THR A 356 21.72 5.29 -4.80
CA THR A 356 21.66 6.71 -5.15
C THR A 356 22.52 7.60 -4.24
N GLY A 357 22.98 7.06 -3.10
CA GLY A 357 23.77 7.80 -2.11
C GLY A 357 22.94 8.74 -1.24
N SER A 358 21.62 8.60 -1.21
CA SER A 358 20.73 9.40 -0.36
C SER A 358 20.76 8.92 1.10
N GLU A 359 21.06 7.64 1.32
CA GLU A 359 21.14 7.00 2.63
C GLU A 359 22.25 5.93 2.68
N TRP A 360 22.54 5.45 3.89
CA TRP A 360 23.42 4.31 4.11
C TRP A 360 22.63 3.00 4.06
N PHE A 361 23.29 1.92 3.64
CA PHE A 361 22.69 0.59 3.72
C PHE A 361 22.59 0.11 5.17
N ASN A 362 21.38 -0.24 5.61
CA ASN A 362 21.10 -0.69 6.97
C ASN A 362 21.40 -2.18 7.14
N ARG A 363 22.22 -2.54 8.13
CA ARG A 363 22.61 -3.94 8.42
C ARG A 363 21.43 -4.85 8.74
N ASP A 364 20.36 -4.32 9.33
CA ASP A 364 19.16 -5.11 9.64
C ASP A 364 18.49 -5.69 8.39
N ASN A 365 18.71 -5.09 7.22
CA ASN A 365 18.21 -5.63 5.95
C ASN A 365 18.80 -6.99 5.61
N LEU A 366 20.05 -7.28 6.04
CA LEU A 366 20.66 -8.59 5.83
C LEU A 366 19.93 -9.67 6.65
N ARG A 367 19.48 -9.33 7.88
CA ARG A 367 18.65 -10.21 8.70
C ARG A 367 17.31 -10.47 8.00
N ILE A 368 16.62 -9.42 7.53
CA ILE A 368 15.34 -9.54 6.83
C ILE A 368 15.46 -10.43 5.58
N LEU A 369 16.50 -10.23 4.76
CA LEU A 369 16.77 -11.08 3.59
C LEU A 369 16.97 -12.56 3.97
N THR A 370 17.68 -12.80 5.08
CA THR A 370 17.95 -14.15 5.57
C THR A 370 16.68 -14.83 6.06
N GLU A 371 15.87 -14.13 6.85
CA GLU A 371 14.57 -14.60 7.35
C GLU A 371 13.59 -14.87 6.21
N ALA A 372 13.43 -13.93 5.28
CA ALA A 372 12.57 -14.10 4.11
C ALA A 372 13.01 -15.29 3.24
N CYS A 373 14.32 -15.44 3.01
CA CYS A 373 14.86 -16.58 2.27
C CYS A 373 14.58 -17.92 2.97
N HIS A 374 14.67 -17.96 4.30
CA HIS A 374 14.31 -19.14 5.08
C HIS A 374 12.83 -19.48 4.95
N SER A 375 11.95 -18.50 5.16
CA SER A 375 10.50 -18.69 5.04
C SER A 375 10.08 -19.15 3.64
N LEU A 376 10.68 -18.60 2.57
CA LEU A 376 10.42 -19.07 1.21
C LEU A 376 10.87 -20.52 1.00
N ARG A 377 12.03 -20.94 1.54
CA ARG A 377 12.47 -22.34 1.47
C ARG A 377 11.52 -23.28 2.21
N GLU A 378 11.02 -22.88 3.38
CA GLU A 378 10.02 -23.67 4.11
C GLU A 378 8.72 -23.82 3.30
N LEU A 379 8.29 -22.76 2.61
CA LEU A 379 7.14 -22.78 1.72
C LEU A 379 7.37 -23.72 0.52
N VAL A 380 8.53 -23.67 -0.13
CA VAL A 380 8.92 -24.62 -1.20
C VAL A 380 8.91 -26.06 -0.68
N GLN A 381 9.52 -26.32 0.47
CA GLN A 381 9.52 -27.65 1.07
C GLN A 381 8.09 -28.15 1.37
N SER A 382 7.22 -27.27 1.86
CA SER A 382 5.83 -27.64 2.14
C SER A 382 5.02 -27.98 0.88
N LEU A 383 5.37 -27.39 -0.26
CA LEU A 383 4.77 -27.69 -1.57
C LEU A 383 5.20 -29.08 -2.07
N ASN A 384 6.46 -29.44 -1.82
CA ASN A 384 7.08 -30.68 -2.26
C ASN A 384 6.86 -31.87 -1.31
N ASP A 385 6.37 -31.63 -0.08
CA ASP A 385 6.12 -32.68 0.91
C ASP A 385 4.84 -33.49 0.57
N PRO A 386 4.97 -34.75 0.09
CA PRO A 386 3.82 -35.56 -0.31
C PRO A 386 2.90 -35.90 0.87
N THR A 387 3.41 -35.83 2.12
CA THR A 387 2.61 -36.11 3.33
C THR A 387 1.71 -34.93 3.72
N LYS A 388 2.08 -33.72 3.29
CA LYS A 388 1.29 -32.49 3.47
C LYS A 388 0.44 -32.16 2.26
N GLN A 389 0.61 -32.89 1.15
CA GLN A 389 -0.30 -32.75 0.02
C GLN A 389 -1.72 -33.11 0.48
N PRO A 390 -2.70 -32.23 0.25
CA PRO A 390 -4.07 -32.45 0.70
C PRO A 390 -4.61 -33.73 0.07
N HIS A 391 -4.76 -34.79 0.87
CA HIS A 391 -5.28 -36.08 0.41
C HIS A 391 -6.66 -35.82 -0.24
N PRO A 392 -6.84 -36.11 -1.55
CA PRO A 392 -8.01 -35.66 -2.31
C PRO A 392 -9.35 -36.17 -1.74
N GLU A 393 -9.32 -37.23 -0.94
CA GLU A 393 -10.48 -37.84 -0.31
C GLU A 393 -10.96 -37.12 0.95
N ARG A 394 -10.06 -36.56 1.78
CA ARG A 394 -10.45 -35.87 3.03
C ARG A 394 -11.21 -34.56 2.79
N PHE A 395 -11.14 -34.02 1.58
CA PHE A 395 -11.81 -32.77 1.20
C PHE A 395 -13.21 -32.98 0.62
N ARG A 396 -13.61 -34.22 0.28
CA ARG A 396 -14.96 -34.51 -0.22
C ARG A 396 -16.03 -34.50 0.88
N GLU A 397 -15.66 -34.81 2.13
CA GLU A 397 -16.66 -35.11 3.16
C GLU A 397 -16.94 -33.96 4.15
N ARG A 398 -16.09 -32.93 4.23
CA ARG A 398 -16.18 -31.92 5.31
C ARG A 398 -16.60 -30.51 4.90
N SER A 399 -16.98 -30.27 3.63
CA SER A 399 -17.46 -28.95 3.24
C SER A 399 -18.98 -28.96 3.02
N PRO A 400 -19.79 -28.56 4.04
CA PRO A 400 -21.20 -28.32 3.81
C PRO A 400 -21.34 -27.16 2.82
N ARG A 401 -21.79 -27.51 1.60
CA ARG A 401 -22.41 -26.63 0.58
C ARG A 401 -22.10 -25.13 0.76
N ASN A 402 -20.86 -24.73 0.55
CA ASN A 402 -20.56 -23.33 0.27
C ASN A 402 -20.45 -23.19 -1.25
N PRO A 403 -21.53 -22.84 -1.98
CA PRO A 403 -21.55 -22.80 -3.44
C PRO A 403 -20.63 -21.72 -4.04
N PHE A 404 -19.97 -20.93 -3.19
CA PHE A 404 -19.23 -19.72 -3.58
C PHE A 404 -17.76 -19.96 -3.98
N TYR A 405 -17.23 -21.18 -3.80
CA TYR A 405 -15.94 -21.57 -4.36
C TYR A 405 -16.14 -22.82 -5.20
N SER A 406 -16.15 -22.67 -6.53
CA SER A 406 -16.28 -23.84 -7.41
C SER A 406 -15.11 -24.79 -7.13
N SER A 407 -15.42 -26.08 -6.92
CA SER A 407 -14.39 -27.11 -6.71
C SER A 407 -13.40 -27.20 -7.88
N ALA A 408 -13.76 -26.65 -9.04
CA ALA A 408 -12.91 -26.51 -10.22
C ALA A 408 -11.74 -25.53 -10.02
N ALA A 409 -11.95 -24.37 -9.38
CA ALA A 409 -10.88 -23.41 -9.11
C ALA A 409 -9.85 -23.98 -8.10
N ARG A 410 -10.36 -24.71 -7.10
CA ARG A 410 -9.54 -25.39 -6.08
C ARG A 410 -8.71 -26.54 -6.65
N LYS A 411 -9.32 -27.36 -7.53
CA LYS A 411 -8.60 -28.40 -8.29
C LYS A 411 -7.60 -27.83 -9.29
N LYS A 412 -7.79 -26.60 -9.78
CA LYS A 412 -6.89 -25.95 -10.74
C LYS A 412 -5.65 -25.36 -10.06
N LEU A 413 -5.81 -24.72 -8.91
CA LEU A 413 -4.71 -24.21 -8.07
C LEU A 413 -3.79 -25.31 -7.52
N LEU A 414 -4.35 -26.50 -7.26
CA LEU A 414 -3.59 -27.68 -6.84
C LEU A 414 -3.45 -28.72 -7.96
N SER A 415 -3.69 -28.32 -9.22
CA SER A 415 -3.33 -29.18 -10.34
C SER A 415 -1.81 -29.29 -10.38
N GLY A 416 -1.28 -30.49 -10.65
CA GLY A 416 0.17 -30.72 -10.64
C GLY A 416 0.95 -29.70 -11.47
N ALA A 417 0.40 -29.22 -12.59
CA ALA A 417 1.02 -28.21 -13.43
C ALA A 417 1.15 -26.82 -12.75
N TYR A 418 0.13 -26.37 -12.01
CA TYR A 418 0.21 -25.08 -11.31
C TYR A 418 1.15 -25.15 -10.11
N ALA A 419 1.16 -26.28 -9.40
CA ALA A 419 2.10 -26.50 -8.29
C ALA A 419 3.55 -26.52 -8.78
N LEU A 420 3.83 -27.10 -9.96
CA LEU A 420 5.17 -27.07 -10.56
C LEU A 420 5.61 -25.64 -10.90
N LEU A 421 4.78 -24.88 -11.62
CA LEU A 421 5.07 -23.48 -11.94
C LEU A 421 5.28 -22.63 -10.68
N LEU A 422 4.46 -22.84 -9.66
CA LEU A 422 4.61 -22.17 -8.36
C LEU A 422 5.92 -22.53 -7.66
N GLY A 423 6.31 -23.81 -7.73
CA GLY A 423 7.58 -24.30 -7.18
C GLY A 423 8.78 -23.66 -7.87
N GLU A 424 8.78 -23.63 -9.21
CA GLU A 424 9.84 -23.03 -10.02
C GLU A 424 10.03 -21.54 -9.69
N GLU A 425 8.94 -20.75 -9.66
CA GLU A 425 9.00 -19.32 -9.31
C GLU A 425 9.54 -19.07 -7.90
N LEU A 426 9.17 -19.92 -6.93
CA LEU A 426 9.66 -19.80 -5.55
C LEU A 426 11.15 -20.19 -5.44
N GLU A 427 11.59 -21.22 -6.15
CA GLU A 427 13.00 -21.64 -6.18
C GLU A 427 13.88 -20.56 -6.83
N ASP A 428 13.40 -19.95 -7.93
CA ASP A 428 14.05 -18.83 -8.58
C ASP A 428 14.13 -17.60 -7.67
N ALA A 429 13.07 -17.33 -6.90
CA ALA A 429 13.08 -16.27 -5.90
C ALA A 429 14.10 -16.53 -4.78
N VAL A 430 14.14 -17.74 -4.23
CA VAL A 430 15.13 -18.14 -3.21
C VAL A 430 16.55 -17.99 -3.74
N SER A 431 16.81 -18.44 -4.97
CA SER A 431 18.10 -18.31 -5.65
C SER A 431 18.50 -16.85 -5.81
N SER A 432 17.57 -16.00 -6.27
CA SER A 432 17.80 -14.57 -6.49
C SER A 432 18.06 -13.81 -5.18
N ILE A 433 17.27 -14.07 -4.14
CA ILE A 433 17.45 -13.47 -2.80
C ILE A 433 18.79 -13.91 -2.19
N THR A 434 19.21 -15.16 -2.40
CA THR A 434 20.52 -15.65 -1.94
C THR A 434 21.67 -14.91 -2.65
N LYS A 435 21.55 -14.66 -3.97
CA LYS A 435 22.54 -13.84 -4.70
C LYS A 435 22.60 -12.40 -4.18
N VAL A 436 21.44 -11.78 -3.96
CA VAL A 436 21.31 -10.44 -3.37
C VAL A 436 22.00 -10.39 -2.00
N LYS A 437 21.75 -11.37 -1.13
CA LYS A 437 22.40 -11.51 0.16
C LYS A 437 23.92 -11.55 0.04
N ASN A 438 24.46 -12.38 -0.85
CA ASN A 438 25.91 -12.50 -1.05
C ASN A 438 26.57 -11.20 -1.55
N LEU A 439 25.89 -10.47 -2.46
CA LEU A 439 26.35 -9.17 -2.95
C LEU A 439 26.35 -8.09 -1.85
N ILE A 440 25.41 -8.18 -0.91
CA ILE A 440 25.28 -7.23 0.19
C ILE A 440 26.23 -7.56 1.34
N GLU A 441 26.50 -8.84 1.60
CA GLU A 441 27.42 -9.25 2.67
C GLU A 441 28.83 -8.68 2.48
N SER A 442 29.34 -8.67 1.24
CA SER A 442 30.63 -8.01 0.93
C SER A 442 30.61 -6.53 1.31
N ALA A 443 29.52 -5.84 0.98
CA ALA A 443 29.29 -4.43 1.27
C ALA A 443 29.18 -4.14 2.78
N VAL A 444 28.50 -5.01 3.55
CA VAL A 444 28.30 -4.83 5.00
C VAL A 444 29.57 -5.09 5.81
N TYR A 445 30.35 -6.11 5.43
CA TYR A 445 31.53 -6.55 6.17
C TYR A 445 32.84 -5.90 5.69
N GLY A 446 32.76 -4.89 4.81
CA GLY A 446 33.89 -4.02 4.49
C GLY A 446 35.01 -4.68 3.67
N LYS A 447 34.68 -5.71 2.88
CA LYS A 447 35.64 -6.28 1.93
C LYS A 447 35.71 -5.37 0.70
N GLU A 448 36.66 -4.42 0.75
CA GLU A 448 37.04 -3.50 -0.33
C GLU A 448 35.92 -2.57 -0.87
N TYR A 449 36.14 -1.25 -0.75
CA TYR A 449 35.21 -0.24 -1.28
C TYR A 449 35.14 -0.21 -2.82
N SER A 450 36.14 -0.77 -3.51
CA SER A 450 36.20 -0.84 -4.96
C SER A 450 35.21 -1.88 -5.50
N GLY A 451 33.98 -1.46 -5.78
CA GLY A 451 32.94 -2.32 -6.37
C GLY A 451 31.59 -2.25 -5.68
N MET A 452 31.55 -1.77 -4.43
CA MET A 452 30.34 -1.74 -3.59
C MET A 452 29.13 -1.12 -4.28
N ARG A 453 29.30 -0.01 -5.01
CA ARG A 453 28.17 0.63 -5.71
C ARG A 453 27.60 -0.23 -6.84
N SER A 454 28.46 -0.94 -7.57
CA SER A 454 28.04 -1.86 -8.64
C SER A 454 27.32 -3.07 -8.07
N ASP A 455 27.78 -3.58 -6.93
CA ASP A 455 27.14 -4.69 -6.23
C ASP A 455 25.76 -4.30 -5.68
N LEU A 456 25.64 -3.11 -5.08
CA LEU A 456 24.37 -2.56 -4.61
C LEU A 456 23.38 -2.30 -5.75
N ASP A 457 23.83 -1.77 -6.88
CA ASP A 457 22.99 -1.58 -8.07
C ASP A 457 22.48 -2.92 -8.61
N THR A 458 23.37 -3.91 -8.70
CA THR A 458 23.02 -5.27 -9.12
C THR A 458 22.04 -5.92 -8.15
N ALA A 459 22.27 -5.78 -6.84
CA ALA A 459 21.39 -6.28 -5.79
C ALA A 459 20.00 -5.62 -5.84
N THR A 460 19.96 -4.30 -6.04
CA THR A 460 18.72 -3.52 -6.17
C THR A 460 17.89 -4.02 -7.35
N ARG A 461 18.51 -4.14 -8.53
CA ARG A 461 17.85 -4.63 -9.74
C ARG A 461 17.33 -6.06 -9.58
N LEU A 462 18.17 -6.97 -9.05
CA LEU A 462 17.78 -8.37 -8.84
C LEU A 462 16.60 -8.45 -7.87
N LEU A 463 16.69 -7.80 -6.70
CA LEU A 463 15.62 -7.84 -5.71
C LEU A 463 14.32 -7.21 -6.24
N GLY A 464 14.43 -6.08 -6.94
CA GLY A 464 13.28 -5.42 -7.57
C GLY A 464 12.58 -6.31 -8.59
N GLN A 465 13.35 -7.00 -9.44
CA GLN A 465 12.82 -7.98 -10.41
C GLN A 465 12.15 -9.15 -9.70
N THR A 466 12.77 -9.72 -8.67
CA THR A 466 12.20 -10.84 -7.91
C THR A 466 10.90 -10.45 -7.22
N VAL A 467 10.85 -9.29 -6.55
CA VAL A 467 9.62 -8.78 -5.90
C VAL A 467 8.51 -8.54 -6.93
N ALA A 468 8.84 -7.94 -8.09
CA ALA A 468 7.88 -7.69 -9.16
C ALA A 468 7.32 -8.99 -9.77
N ALA A 469 8.20 -9.97 -10.05
CA ALA A 469 7.81 -11.28 -10.59
C ALA A 469 6.87 -12.02 -9.61
N MET A 470 7.28 -12.14 -8.34
CA MET A 470 6.46 -12.81 -7.34
C MET A 470 5.10 -12.13 -7.15
N ARG A 471 5.03 -10.80 -7.09
CA ARG A 471 3.73 -10.10 -7.02
C ARG A 471 2.87 -10.32 -8.27
N GLY A 472 3.49 -10.33 -9.45
CA GLY A 472 2.78 -10.51 -10.71
C GLY A 472 2.13 -11.89 -10.85
N VAL A 473 2.78 -12.93 -10.32
CA VAL A 473 2.32 -14.32 -10.45
C VAL A 473 1.53 -14.79 -9.23
N LEU A 474 1.89 -14.33 -8.03
CA LEU A 474 1.47 -14.96 -6.76
C LEU A 474 0.48 -14.13 -5.94
N ASP A 475 0.17 -12.88 -6.32
CA ASP A 475 -0.80 -12.06 -5.58
C ASP A 475 -2.21 -12.69 -5.70
N PRO A 476 -2.80 -13.22 -4.60
CA PRO A 476 -4.14 -13.80 -4.66
C PRO A 476 -5.24 -12.73 -4.76
N ASP A 477 -4.87 -11.44 -4.76
CA ASP A 477 -5.83 -10.35 -4.83
C ASP A 477 -6.66 -10.41 -6.12
N ARG A 478 -7.96 -10.22 -5.97
CA ARG A 478 -8.92 -10.42 -7.06
C ARG A 478 -10.09 -9.46 -6.94
N PRO A 479 -10.84 -9.22 -8.04
CA PRO A 479 -12.05 -8.40 -7.99
C PRO A 479 -13.01 -8.93 -6.92
N LEU A 480 -13.55 -8.00 -6.13
CA LEU A 480 -14.61 -8.28 -5.18
C LEU A 480 -15.83 -8.80 -5.95
N GLN A 481 -16.28 -10.01 -5.63
CA GLN A 481 -17.44 -10.58 -6.31
C GLN A 481 -18.73 -10.00 -5.74
N MET A 482 -19.78 -9.94 -6.58
CA MET A 482 -21.07 -9.34 -6.21
C MET A 482 -21.69 -9.99 -4.95
N ASN A 483 -21.58 -11.31 -4.82
CA ASN A 483 -22.06 -12.04 -3.65
C ASN A 483 -21.26 -11.70 -2.37
N GLU A 484 -19.96 -11.48 -2.49
CA GLU A 484 -19.11 -11.05 -1.37
C GLU A 484 -19.47 -9.64 -0.95
N MET A 485 -19.70 -8.74 -1.91
CA MET A 485 -20.19 -7.40 -1.63
C MET A 485 -21.53 -7.43 -0.89
N VAL A 486 -22.48 -8.25 -1.34
CA VAL A 486 -23.76 -8.44 -0.64
C VAL A 486 -23.55 -8.98 0.78
N GLY A 487 -22.66 -9.96 0.95
CA GLY A 487 -22.28 -10.48 2.27
C GLY A 487 -21.71 -9.40 3.19
N LEU A 488 -20.79 -8.57 2.68
CA LEU A 488 -20.20 -7.45 3.42
C LEU A 488 -21.26 -6.44 3.84
N LEU A 489 -22.19 -6.08 2.95
CA LEU A 489 -23.31 -5.18 3.28
C LEU A 489 -24.21 -5.80 4.36
N GLN A 490 -24.62 -7.07 4.19
CA GLN A 490 -25.44 -7.76 5.18
C GLN A 490 -24.78 -7.85 6.56
N GLU A 491 -23.48 -8.11 6.62
CA GLU A 491 -22.71 -8.09 7.87
C GLU A 491 -22.73 -6.71 8.52
N GLN A 492 -22.64 -5.63 7.74
CA GLN A 492 -22.78 -4.27 8.28
C GLN A 492 -24.19 -4.03 8.83
N ARG A 493 -25.26 -4.51 8.17
CA ARG A 493 -26.63 -4.39 8.69
C ARG A 493 -26.79 -5.03 10.06
N LYS A 494 -26.24 -6.23 10.22
CA LYS A 494 -26.35 -6.98 11.48
C LYS A 494 -25.71 -6.21 12.63
N SER A 495 -24.61 -5.51 12.37
CA SER A 495 -23.96 -4.65 13.36
C SER A 495 -24.75 -3.37 13.72
N ASN A 496 -25.83 -3.04 12.99
CA ASN A 496 -26.71 -1.90 13.30
C ASN A 496 -27.91 -2.31 14.16
N GLY A 497 -28.23 -3.60 14.23
CA GLY A 497 -29.41 -4.11 14.95
C GLY A 497 -29.13 -4.65 16.36
N SER A 498 -27.86 -4.60 16.78
CA SER A 498 -27.38 -4.90 18.14
C SER A 498 -26.94 -3.61 18.80
#